data_AF-A0A7H0HDW6-F1
#
_entry.id   AF-A0A7H0HDW6-F1
#
_cell.length_a   1.000
_cell.length_b   1.000
_cell.length_c   1.000
_cell.angle_alpha   90.00
_cell.angle_beta   90.00
_cell.angle_gamma   90.00
#
_symmetry.space_group_name_H-M   'P 1'
#
loop_
_entity.id
_entity.type
_entity.pdbx_description
1 polymer ?
#
loop_
_entity_poly.entity_id
_entity_poly.type
_entity_poly.pdbx_seq_one_letter_code
_entity_poly.pdbx_strand_id
1 'polypeptide(L)'
;MNALKLIAIRARQLRAAGHFDAQSEAEVPSPCISVCRMTPDRSHCEGCFRSIDEIREWSRADAARRRAIWTRLLARAGLAGAGADEPCSERALP
;
A
#
# COMPACT_ATOMS: atom_id res chain seq x y z
N MET A 1 9.08 9.59 -14.27
CA MET A 1 9.22 9.11 -12.86
C MET A 1 8.37 7.86 -12.69
N ASN A 2 8.90 6.81 -12.06
CA ASN A 2 8.17 5.55 -11.83
C ASN A 2 7.36 5.65 -10.52
N ALA A 3 6.11 5.16 -10.51
CA ALA A 3 5.23 5.14 -9.32
C ALA A 3 5.94 4.53 -8.10
N LEU A 4 6.75 3.50 -8.34
CA LEU A 4 7.57 2.83 -7.33
C LEU A 4 8.55 3.78 -6.62
N LYS A 5 9.16 4.73 -7.36
CA LYS A 5 10.03 5.76 -6.76
C LYS A 5 9.25 6.74 -5.89
N LEU A 6 8.05 7.14 -6.31
CA LEU A 6 7.20 8.06 -5.54
C LEU A 6 6.77 7.43 -4.21
N ILE A 7 6.37 6.15 -4.25
CA ILE A 7 6.00 5.39 -3.06
C ILE A 7 7.19 5.21 -2.11
N ALA A 8 8.37 4.88 -2.65
CA ALA A 8 9.59 4.79 -1.85
C ALA A 8 9.96 6.12 -1.17
N ILE A 9 9.86 7.24 -1.88
CA ILE A 9 10.12 8.57 -1.31
C ILE A 9 9.11 8.89 -0.22
N ARG A 10 7.82 8.66 -0.47
CA ARG A 10 6.77 8.96 0.49
C ARG A 10 6.91 8.10 1.74
N ALA A 11 7.21 6.82 1.60
CA ALA A 11 7.49 5.94 2.75
C ALA A 11 8.63 6.49 3.63
N ARG A 12 9.72 6.98 3.03
CA ARG A 12 10.82 7.61 3.77
C ARG A 12 10.38 8.89 4.50
N GLN A 13 9.63 9.76 3.83
CA GLN A 13 9.12 10.99 4.45
C GLN A 13 8.25 10.69 5.66
N LEU A 14 7.38 9.69 5.56
CA LEU A 14 6.50 9.31 6.67
C LEU A 14 7.23 8.67 7.84
N ARG A 15 8.30 7.91 7.56
CA ARG A 15 9.19 7.42 8.62
C ARG A 15 9.93 8.57 9.30
N ALA A 16 10.47 9.51 8.53
CA ALA A 16 11.16 10.67 9.08
C ALA A 16 10.24 11.57 9.92
N ALA A 17 8.96 11.67 9.56
CA ALA A 17 7.95 12.41 10.31
C ALA A 17 7.35 11.63 11.50
N GLY A 18 7.77 10.38 11.76
CA GLY A 18 7.31 9.61 12.92
C GLY A 18 5.91 9.01 12.79
N HIS A 19 5.28 9.04 11.62
CA HIS A 19 3.93 8.48 11.43
C HIS A 19 3.88 6.94 11.58
N PHE A 20 5.02 6.27 11.39
CA PHE A 20 5.15 4.82 11.61
C PHE A 20 5.37 4.44 13.07
N ASP A 21 5.51 5.41 13.98
CA ASP A 21 5.77 5.13 15.39
C ASP A 21 4.52 4.58 16.09
N ALA A 22 4.70 3.56 16.93
CA ALA A 22 3.59 2.87 17.58
C ALA A 22 2.86 3.77 18.59
N GLN A 23 3.56 4.76 19.16
CA GLN A 23 3.00 5.73 20.10
C GLN A 23 2.53 7.03 19.44
N SER A 24 2.63 7.15 18.12
CA SER A 24 2.16 8.34 17.41
C SER A 24 0.65 8.27 17.16
N GLU A 25 -0.08 9.21 17.76
CA GLU A 25 -1.48 9.54 17.44
C GLU A 25 -1.63 10.23 16.07
N ALA A 26 -0.51 10.60 15.44
CA ALA A 26 -0.53 11.21 14.12
C ALA A 26 -1.09 10.24 13.08
N GLU A 27 -2.15 10.67 12.40
CA GLU A 27 -2.74 9.91 11.30
C GLU A 27 -1.69 9.58 10.24
N VAL A 28 -1.58 8.30 9.89
CA VAL A 28 -0.72 7.88 8.78
C VAL A 28 -1.37 8.38 7.48
N PRO A 29 -0.69 9.23 6.71
CA PRO A 29 -1.27 9.78 5.49
C PRO A 29 -1.27 8.75 4.37
N SER A 30 -2.12 9.00 3.38
CA SER A 30 -2.35 8.05 2.30
C SER A 30 -1.15 7.95 1.34
N PRO A 31 -0.86 6.74 0.82
CA PRO A 31 0.12 6.52 -0.25
C PRO A 31 -0.42 6.92 -1.63
N CYS A 32 -1.58 7.59 -1.72
CA CYS A 32 -2.18 7.94 -3.00
C CYS A 32 -1.35 9.02 -3.68
N ILE A 33 -1.01 8.79 -4.96
CA ILE A 33 -0.32 9.77 -5.82
C ILE A 33 -1.28 10.42 -6.83
N SER A 34 -2.59 10.41 -6.53
CA SER A 34 -3.66 10.86 -7.43
C SER A 34 -3.71 10.13 -8.78
N VAL A 35 -3.15 8.92 -8.82
CA VAL A 35 -3.26 8.00 -9.95
C VAL A 35 -4.09 6.81 -9.51
N CYS A 36 -5.29 6.70 -10.05
CA CYS A 36 -6.17 5.56 -9.83
C CYS A 36 -6.23 4.74 -11.13
N ARG A 37 -5.31 3.79 -11.26
CA ARG A 37 -5.29 2.83 -12.36
C ARG A 37 -5.11 1.44 -11.77
N MET A 38 -6.10 0.58 -11.95
CA MET A 38 -6.03 -0.80 -11.48
C MET A 38 -5.22 -1.63 -12.46
N THR A 39 -4.50 -2.61 -11.93
CA THR A 39 -3.91 -3.67 -12.76
C THR A 39 -5.01 -4.38 -13.57
N PRO A 40 -4.67 -4.97 -14.72
CA PRO A 40 -5.64 -5.72 -15.53
C PRO A 40 -6.35 -6.84 -14.75
N ASP A 41 -5.65 -7.46 -13.79
CA ASP A 41 -6.15 -8.47 -12.85
C ASP A 41 -6.91 -7.90 -11.63
N ARG A 42 -6.96 -6.58 -11.47
CA ARG A 42 -7.63 -5.84 -10.37
C ARG A 42 -7.13 -6.21 -8.97
N SER A 43 -5.95 -6.82 -8.82
CA SER A 43 -5.37 -7.10 -7.50
C SER A 43 -4.97 -5.83 -6.77
N HIS A 44 -4.40 -4.84 -7.47
CA HIS A 44 -3.93 -3.59 -6.88
C HIS A 44 -3.94 -2.41 -7.87
N CYS A 45 -3.80 -1.21 -7.33
CA CYS A 45 -3.61 0.00 -8.09
C CYS A 45 -2.14 0.15 -8.52
N GLU A 46 -1.86 0.36 -9.80
CA GLU A 46 -0.51 0.58 -10.35
C GLU A 46 0.15 1.88 -9.81
N GLY A 47 -0.65 2.81 -9.27
CA GLY A 47 -0.14 4.06 -8.70
C GLY A 47 0.27 3.94 -7.23
N CYS A 48 -0.64 3.41 -6.39
CA CYS A 48 -0.46 3.35 -4.94
C CYS A 48 -0.22 1.94 -4.38
N PHE A 49 -0.27 0.91 -5.22
CA PHE A 49 -0.06 -0.51 -4.89
C PHE A 49 -1.04 -1.09 -3.85
N ARG A 50 -2.15 -0.39 -3.62
CA ARG A 50 -3.23 -0.83 -2.73
C ARG A 50 -4.31 -1.56 -3.50
N SER A 51 -4.93 -2.54 -2.85
CA SER A 51 -6.11 -3.21 -3.38
C SER A 51 -7.35 -2.33 -3.24
N ILE A 52 -8.41 -2.66 -3.99
CA ILE A 52 -9.70 -1.95 -3.91
C ILE A 52 -10.27 -2.00 -2.48
N ASP A 53 -10.13 -3.15 -1.82
CA ASP A 53 -10.62 -3.35 -0.47
C ASP A 53 -9.89 -2.42 0.50
N GLU A 54 -8.54 -2.38 0.40
CA GLU A 54 -7.70 -1.47 1.17
C GLU A 54 -8.12 -0.01 0.94
N ILE A 55 -8.34 0.41 -0.31
CA ILE A 55 -8.75 1.78 -0.64
C ILE A 55 -10.09 2.15 0.03
N ARG A 56 -11.06 1.22 0.04
CA ARG A 56 -12.37 1.42 0.68
C ARG A 56 -12.28 1.48 2.20
N GLU A 57 -11.47 0.62 2.81
CA GLU A 57 -11.31 0.63 4.27
C GLU A 57 -10.49 1.82 4.78
N TRP A 58 -9.71 2.52 3.94
CA TRP A 58 -8.78 3.56 4.39
C TRP A 58 -9.40 4.62 5.29
N SER A 59 -10.55 5.17 4.89
CA SER A 59 -11.24 6.23 5.63
C SER A 59 -11.77 5.77 6.98
N ARG A 60 -11.90 4.46 7.19
CA ARG A 60 -12.36 3.81 8.43
C ARG A 60 -11.23 3.10 9.18
N ALA A 61 -10.03 3.06 8.59
CA ALA A 61 -8.89 2.34 9.14
C ALA A 61 -8.20 3.18 10.21
N ASP A 62 -7.95 2.57 11.37
CA ASP A 62 -7.15 3.15 12.45
C ASP A 62 -5.67 3.22 12.08
N ALA A 63 -4.88 3.98 12.85
CA ALA A 63 -3.45 4.15 12.61
C ALA A 63 -2.71 2.79 12.50
N ALA A 64 -3.03 1.82 13.36
CA ALA A 64 -2.46 0.47 13.29
C ALA A 64 -2.78 -0.23 11.96
N ARG A 65 -4.03 -0.14 11.49
CA ARG A 65 -4.45 -0.74 10.22
C ARG A 65 -3.81 -0.02 9.03
N ARG A 66 -3.72 1.30 9.06
CA ARG A 66 -3.03 2.10 8.03
C ARG A 66 -1.55 1.73 7.91
N ARG A 67 -0.86 1.49 9.03
CA ARG A 67 0.54 0.99 9.05
C ARG A 67 0.63 -0.40 8.42
N ALA A 68 -0.28 -1.31 8.75
CA ALA A 68 -0.32 -2.64 8.14
C ALA A 68 -0.51 -2.58 6.61
N ILE A 69 -1.38 -1.68 6.11
CA ILE A 69 -1.57 -1.45 4.67
C ILE A 69 -0.27 -0.93 4.03
N TRP A 70 0.43 -0.01 4.69
CA TRP A 70 1.75 0.46 4.24
C TRP A 70 2.80 -0.66 4.19
N THR A 71 2.81 -1.58 5.14
CA THR A 71 3.72 -2.73 5.09
C THR A 71 3.41 -3.63 3.89
N ARG A 72 2.12 -3.93 3.65
CA ARG A 72 1.68 -4.76 2.51
C ARG A 72 1.99 -4.11 1.16
N LEU A 73 1.71 -2.81 0.99
CA LEU A 73 2.00 -2.14 -0.28
C LEU A 73 3.51 -2.08 -0.54
N LEU A 74 4.33 -1.89 0.49
CA LEU A 74 5.79 -1.90 0.34
C LEU A 74 6.30 -3.30 -0.01
N ALA A 75 5.70 -4.36 0.53
CA ALA A 75 6.00 -5.73 0.15
C ALA A 75 5.67 -5.99 -1.32
N ARG A 76 4.46 -5.61 -1.78
CA ARG A 76 4.08 -5.71 -3.20
C ARG A 76 4.98 -4.89 -4.12
N ALA A 77 5.42 -3.72 -3.67
CA ALA A 77 6.37 -2.88 -4.40
C ALA A 77 7.82 -3.42 -4.38
N GLY A 78 8.11 -4.54 -3.70
CA GLY A 78 9.46 -5.08 -3.56
C GLY A 78 10.38 -4.23 -2.67
N LEU A 79 9.81 -3.34 -1.86
CA LEU A 79 10.50 -2.44 -0.93
C LEU A 79 10.52 -2.97 0.51
N ALA A 80 9.68 -3.95 0.85
CA ALA A 80 9.82 -4.73 2.06
C ALA A 80 10.76 -5.91 1.74
N GLY A 81 11.85 -6.05 2.49
CA GLY A 81 12.83 -7.11 2.24
C GLY A 81 12.18 -8.50 2.27
N ALA A 82 12.07 -9.11 1.09
CA ALA A 82 11.82 -10.52 0.80
C ALA A 82 10.72 -11.25 1.60
N GLY A 83 9.59 -11.55 0.92
CA GLY A 83 8.75 -12.70 1.27
C GLY A 83 7.25 -12.55 1.02
N ALA A 84 6.77 -13.22 -0.03
CA ALA A 84 5.41 -13.68 -0.29
C ALA A 84 4.33 -12.65 -0.68
N ASP A 85 4.15 -12.49 -2.00
CA ASP A 85 2.82 -12.48 -2.61
C ASP A 85 2.97 -13.26 -3.92
N GLU A 86 2.75 -14.58 -3.84
CA GLU A 86 2.45 -15.37 -5.02
C GLU A 86 0.99 -15.10 -5.38
N PRO A 87 0.68 -14.52 -6.55
CA PRO A 87 -0.69 -14.38 -7.00
C PRO A 87 -1.18 -15.68 -7.63
N CYS A 88 -2.51 -15.86 -7.61
CA CYS A 88 -3.31 -16.83 -8.38
C CYS A 88 -3.80 -18.09 -7.64
N SER A 89 -5.06 -18.04 -7.17
CA SER A 89 -5.99 -19.10 -7.58
C SER A 89 -7.07 -18.45 -8.44
N GLU A 90 -6.76 -18.40 -9.73
CA GLU A 90 -7.66 -18.89 -10.75
C GLU A 90 -8.41 -20.12 -10.22
N ARG A 91 -9.73 -20.05 -10.20
CA ARG A 91 -10.58 -21.19 -10.49
C ARG A 91 -11.70 -20.66 -11.34
N ALA A 92 -11.37 -20.54 -12.63
CA ALA A 92 -12.34 -20.40 -13.69
C ALA A 92 -12.63 -21.80 -14.28
N LEU A 93 -13.84 -22.30 -14.00
CA LEU A 93 -14.72 -23.12 -14.86
C LEU A 93 -14.35 -24.59 -15.20
N PRO A 94 -15.31 -25.45 -15.61
CA PRO A 94 -16.76 -25.25 -15.85
C PRO A 94 -17.70 -25.61 -14.69
#